data_AF-E3MZG0-F1
#
_entry.id   AF-E3MZG0-F1
#
_cell.length_a   1.000
_cell.length_b   1.000
_cell.length_c   1.000
_cell.angle_alpha   90.00
_cell.angle_beta   90.00
_cell.angle_gamma   90.00
#
_symmetry.space_group_name_H-M   'P 1'
#
loop_
_entity.id
_entity.type
_entity.pdbx_description
1 polymer ?
#
loop_
_entity_poly.entity_id
_entity_poly.type
_entity_poly.pdbx_seq_one_letter_code
_entity_poly.pdbx_strand_id
1 'polypeptide(L)'
;MIKSNSLLLFLYYVFLTVTADHLDDGFMKFNVSKESSETCNEEFEGIKTCLTNVAVKYNNGSEDTTILMDKQIMLSLMEDFENASCFNSCSNCTNVKLGKHIYDALYFIGEKIYRHGFECIRKEYQKLVVTGKHCINMIVVSGEVKDRSFNAFLPALKKVGECVVSRLNCSFIEKSALVAATYRTVDLVDGFIHPEKMLDNIGVARFDISMEEVSSILSFFTSFF
;
A
#
# COMPACT_ATOMS: atom_id res chain seq x y z
N MET A 1 -25.98 12.17 1.55
CA MET A 1 -25.35 12.48 0.24
C MET A 1 -23.84 12.36 0.43
N ILE A 2 -23.31 11.13 0.35
CA ILE A 2 -21.93 10.80 0.70
C ILE A 2 -21.10 10.88 -0.58
N LYS A 3 -20.19 11.86 -0.66
CA LYS A 3 -19.24 12.03 -1.78
C LYS A 3 -17.99 11.22 -1.47
N SER A 4 -17.91 10.05 -2.09
CA SER A 4 -16.87 9.04 -1.98
C SER A 4 -15.69 9.41 -2.92
N ASN A 5 -14.48 9.63 -2.38
CA ASN A 5 -13.28 10.11 -3.09
C ASN A 5 -12.26 8.99 -3.44
N SER A 6 -12.21 8.64 -4.73
CA SER A 6 -11.84 7.39 -5.42
C SER A 6 -10.39 7.22 -5.89
N LEU A 7 -9.40 7.43 -5.02
CA LEU A 7 -8.07 6.83 -5.28
C LEU A 7 -7.57 5.98 -4.12
N LEU A 8 -7.72 6.44 -2.87
CA LEU A 8 -7.75 5.49 -1.76
C LEU A 8 -8.99 4.61 -1.90
N LEU A 9 -10.17 5.14 -2.24
CA LEU A 9 -11.32 4.38 -2.78
C LEU A 9 -11.11 3.80 -4.19
N PHE A 10 -9.89 3.72 -4.72
CA PHE A 10 -9.57 2.83 -5.84
C PHE A 10 -8.74 1.66 -5.30
N LEU A 11 -7.76 1.91 -4.44
CA LEU A 11 -7.05 0.86 -3.70
C LEU A 11 -7.96 0.15 -2.69
N TYR A 12 -8.56 0.87 -1.75
CA TYR A 12 -9.66 0.51 -0.85
C TYR A 12 -10.92 -0.01 -1.55
N TYR A 13 -11.23 0.34 -2.81
CA TYR A 13 -12.39 -0.23 -3.55
C TYR A 13 -12.01 -1.46 -4.37
N VAL A 14 -10.77 -1.55 -4.87
CA VAL A 14 -10.14 -2.81 -5.29
C VAL A 14 -10.04 -3.77 -4.10
N PHE A 15 -9.85 -3.28 -2.87
CA PHE A 15 -9.90 -4.05 -1.63
C PHE A 15 -11.33 -4.42 -1.21
N LEU A 16 -12.26 -3.46 -1.09
CA LEU A 16 -13.64 -3.69 -0.66
C LEU A 16 -14.44 -4.54 -1.65
N THR A 17 -14.22 -4.45 -2.96
CA THR A 17 -14.93 -5.32 -3.92
C THR A 17 -14.47 -6.77 -3.86
N VAL A 18 -13.33 -7.05 -3.22
CA VAL A 18 -12.78 -8.40 -3.02
C VAL A 18 -13.13 -8.94 -1.63
N THR A 19 -13.37 -8.07 -0.65
CA THR A 19 -13.71 -8.46 0.74
C THR A 19 -15.19 -8.31 1.11
N ALA A 20 -16.04 -7.72 0.24
CA ALA A 20 -17.44 -7.40 0.56
C ALA A 20 -18.37 -8.59 0.86
N ASP A 21 -17.94 -9.85 0.70
CA ASP A 21 -18.74 -11.01 1.13
C ASP A 21 -18.18 -11.74 2.37
N HIS A 22 -17.03 -11.34 2.93
CA HIS A 22 -16.46 -11.98 4.14
C HIS A 22 -15.75 -10.96 5.04
N LEU A 23 -16.50 -10.00 5.58
CA LEU A 23 -16.15 -9.38 6.86
C LEU A 23 -16.59 -10.34 7.96
N ASP A 24 -15.72 -11.29 8.31
CA ASP A 24 -15.79 -11.93 9.62
C ASP A 24 -14.76 -11.25 10.52
N ASP A 25 -15.27 -10.72 11.63
CA ASP A 25 -14.54 -9.99 12.67
C ASP A 25 -13.48 -10.92 13.30
N GLY A 26 -12.25 -10.82 12.81
CA GLY A 26 -11.17 -11.73 13.20
C GLY A 26 -9.80 -11.08 13.26
N PHE A 27 -9.69 -9.84 13.73
CA PHE A 27 -8.38 -9.28 14.10
C PHE A 27 -7.86 -10.04 15.33
N MET A 28 -7.09 -11.06 15.01
CA MET A 28 -6.43 -12.04 15.86
C MET A 28 -5.64 -11.37 16.99
N LYS A 29 -6.15 -11.48 18.24
CA LYS A 29 -5.38 -11.23 19.47
C LYS A 29 -4.45 -12.41 19.70
N PHE A 30 -3.14 -12.19 19.67
CA PHE A 30 -2.15 -13.19 20.07
C PHE A 30 -1.20 -12.64 21.13
N ASN A 31 -0.75 -13.57 21.97
CA ASN A 31 -0.08 -13.36 23.23
C ASN A 31 1.44 -13.48 23.07
N VAL A 32 2.08 -12.53 23.75
CA VAL A 32 3.49 -12.12 23.70
C VAL A 32 4.53 -13.24 23.85
N SER A 33 5.55 -13.22 23.00
CA SER A 33 6.90 -13.65 23.39
C SER A 33 7.97 -12.69 22.84
N LYS A 34 8.60 -11.94 23.76
CA LYS A 34 9.73 -11.02 23.54
C LYS A 34 11.01 -11.78 23.21
N GLU A 35 11.65 -11.44 22.10
CA GLU A 35 13.13 -11.43 21.99
C GLU A 35 13.57 -10.65 20.75
N SER A 36 13.37 -9.33 20.75
CA SER A 36 14.23 -8.42 19.97
C SER A 36 15.16 -7.67 20.90
N SER A 37 16.39 -7.41 20.45
CA SER A 37 17.34 -6.63 21.23
C SER A 37 16.80 -5.21 21.42
N GLU A 38 16.92 -4.67 22.64
CA GLU A 38 16.40 -3.33 23.00
C GLU A 38 16.86 -2.25 22.00
N THR A 39 18.08 -2.36 21.49
CA THR A 39 18.66 -1.46 20.49
C THR A 39 17.88 -1.43 19.16
N CYS A 40 17.39 -2.57 18.66
CA CYS A 40 16.66 -2.59 17.39
C CYS A 40 15.25 -2.00 17.50
N ASN A 41 14.64 -2.06 18.69
CA ASN A 41 13.37 -1.41 18.96
C ASN A 41 13.54 0.10 19.06
N GLU A 42 14.57 0.57 19.77
CA GLU A 42 14.90 1.99 19.85
C GLU A 42 15.16 2.62 18.47
N GLU A 43 15.94 1.93 17.63
CA GLU A 43 16.16 2.37 16.25
C GLU A 43 14.85 2.50 15.48
N PHE A 44 13.97 1.50 15.53
CA PHE A 44 12.72 1.53 14.80
C PHE A 44 11.74 2.57 15.36
N GLU A 45 11.67 2.78 16.67
CA GLU A 45 10.86 3.84 17.28
C GLU A 45 11.35 5.25 16.88
N GLY A 46 12.67 5.42 16.73
CA GLY A 46 13.24 6.65 16.15
C GLY A 46 12.75 6.90 14.72
N ILE A 47 12.68 5.85 13.90
CA ILE A 47 12.13 5.92 12.53
C ILE A 47 10.64 6.26 12.56
N LYS A 48 9.85 5.60 13.43
CA LYS A 48 8.42 5.88 13.56
C LYS A 48 8.17 7.34 13.89
N THR A 49 8.93 7.87 14.86
CA THR A 49 8.87 9.27 15.28
C THR A 49 9.22 10.21 14.13
N CYS A 50 10.29 9.93 13.39
CA CYS A 50 10.69 10.71 12.21
C CYS A 50 9.58 10.78 11.16
N LEU A 51 9.02 9.63 10.76
CA LEU A 51 7.95 9.55 9.76
C LEU A 51 6.67 10.25 10.23
N THR A 52 6.32 10.10 11.51
CA THR A 52 5.14 10.73 12.11
C THR A 52 5.26 12.25 12.10
N ASN A 53 6.44 12.78 12.45
CA ASN A 53 6.72 14.22 12.44
C ASN A 53 6.61 14.83 11.03
N VAL A 54 6.91 14.07 9.99
CA VAL A 54 6.69 14.49 8.60
C VAL A 54 5.20 14.54 8.29
N ALA A 55 4.46 13.46 8.55
CA ALA A 55 3.05 13.35 8.19
C ALA A 55 2.15 14.36 8.92
N VAL A 56 2.42 14.66 10.19
CA VAL A 56 1.62 15.59 11.00
C VAL A 56 1.63 17.01 10.43
N LYS A 57 2.66 17.43 9.67
CA LYS A 57 2.69 18.74 8.99
C LYS A 57 1.54 18.93 8.00
N TYR A 58 1.06 17.83 7.43
CA TYR A 58 0.04 17.81 6.38
C TYR A 58 -1.32 17.33 6.90
N ASN A 59 -1.35 16.76 8.11
CA ASN A 59 -2.57 16.29 8.75
C ASN A 59 -3.07 17.34 9.76
N ASN A 60 -4.00 18.19 9.33
CA ASN A 60 -4.65 19.21 10.19
C ASN A 60 -5.70 18.62 11.16
N GLY A 61 -5.64 17.32 11.47
CA GLY A 61 -6.60 16.65 12.35
C GLY A 61 -7.95 16.35 11.71
N SER A 62 -8.07 16.43 10.38
CA SER A 62 -9.26 15.98 9.65
C SER A 62 -8.99 14.61 9.02
N GLU A 63 -9.87 13.64 9.26
CA GLU A 63 -9.96 12.36 8.51
C GLU A 63 -10.36 12.56 7.02
N ASP A 64 -10.15 13.76 6.48
CA ASP A 64 -10.57 14.12 5.14
C ASP A 64 -9.58 13.60 4.11
N THR A 65 -9.97 12.47 3.51
CA THR A 65 -9.26 11.82 2.40
C THR A 65 -9.18 12.68 1.12
N THR A 66 -9.80 13.86 1.07
CA THR A 66 -9.66 14.81 -0.04
C THR A 66 -8.22 15.23 -0.31
N ILE A 67 -7.36 15.23 0.72
CA ILE A 67 -5.93 15.57 0.61
C ILE A 67 -5.20 14.71 -0.43
N LEU A 68 -5.64 13.46 -0.62
CA LEU A 68 -5.05 12.51 -1.57
C LEU A 68 -5.35 12.86 -3.03
N MET A 69 -6.34 13.70 -3.27
CA MET A 69 -6.68 14.28 -4.57
C MET A 69 -6.03 15.66 -4.77
N ASP A 70 -5.25 16.14 -3.81
CA ASP A 70 -4.39 17.31 -3.98
C ASP A 70 -2.97 16.85 -4.35
N LYS A 71 -2.68 16.90 -5.65
CA LYS A 71 -1.36 16.53 -6.19
C LYS A 71 -0.23 17.36 -5.58
N GLN A 72 -0.43 18.65 -5.33
CA GLN A 72 0.65 19.50 -4.81
C GLN A 72 0.98 19.12 -3.38
N ILE A 73 -0.05 18.92 -2.54
CA ILE A 73 0.15 18.48 -1.17
C ILE A 73 0.85 17.11 -1.13
N MET A 74 0.42 16.16 -1.94
CA MET A 74 1.02 14.83 -1.98
C MET A 74 2.47 14.84 -2.48
N LEU A 75 2.79 15.68 -3.47
CA LEU A 75 4.18 15.85 -3.91
C LEU A 75 5.05 16.49 -2.82
N SER A 76 4.56 17.51 -2.13
CA SER A 76 5.28 18.14 -1.01
C SER A 76 5.51 17.16 0.14
N LEU A 77 4.49 16.37 0.50
CA LEU A 77 4.60 15.33 1.53
C LEU A 77 5.69 14.30 1.17
N MET A 78 5.72 13.85 -0.09
CA MET A 78 6.75 12.93 -0.56
C MET A 78 8.15 13.52 -0.53
N GLU A 79 8.30 14.78 -0.95
CA GLU A 79 9.58 15.49 -0.90
C GLU A 79 10.06 15.65 0.56
N ASP A 80 9.16 15.95 1.48
CA ASP A 80 9.48 16.00 2.91
C ASP A 80 9.90 14.63 3.47
N PHE A 81 9.24 13.54 3.06
CA PHE A 81 9.63 12.19 3.45
C PHE A 81 11.03 11.81 2.94
N GLU A 82 11.33 12.12 1.68
CA GLU A 82 12.65 11.89 1.08
C GLU A 82 13.74 12.70 1.79
N ASN A 83 13.46 13.96 2.13
CA ASN A 83 14.41 14.85 2.80
C ASN A 83 14.60 14.52 4.29
N ALA A 84 13.58 13.95 4.95
CA ALA A 84 13.59 13.66 6.39
C ALA A 84 14.63 12.61 6.80
N SER A 85 15.23 11.90 5.85
CA SER A 85 16.40 11.05 6.11
C SER A 85 16.14 9.97 7.17
N CYS A 86 14.87 9.55 7.35
CA CYS A 86 14.45 8.66 8.44
C CYS A 86 15.15 7.29 8.38
N PHE A 87 15.68 6.89 7.23
CA PHE A 87 16.37 5.61 7.02
C PHE A 87 17.85 5.76 6.60
N ASN A 88 18.51 6.89 6.91
CA ASN A 88 19.87 7.17 6.41
C ASN A 88 20.99 6.31 7.04
N SER A 89 20.76 5.69 8.19
CA SER A 89 21.70 4.75 8.80
C SER A 89 21.52 3.36 8.21
N CYS A 90 22.63 2.75 7.75
CA CYS A 90 22.65 1.32 7.43
C CYS A 90 22.46 0.53 8.72
N SER A 91 21.22 0.13 9.01
CA SER A 91 20.89 -0.70 10.15
C SER A 91 20.93 -2.19 9.79
N ASN A 92 21.45 -2.99 10.72
CA ASN A 92 21.37 -4.45 10.63
C ASN A 92 20.06 -5.00 11.20
N CYS A 93 19.26 -4.16 11.89
CA CYS A 93 18.03 -4.56 12.53
C CYS A 93 16.95 -4.96 11.53
N THR A 94 16.37 -6.14 11.75
CA THR A 94 15.30 -6.68 10.92
C THR A 94 14.10 -5.76 10.83
N ASN A 95 13.68 -5.17 11.96
CA ASN A 95 12.54 -4.25 12.05
C ASN A 95 12.76 -3.02 11.16
N VAL A 96 13.98 -2.49 11.15
CA VAL A 96 14.39 -1.36 10.31
C VAL A 96 14.42 -1.74 8.83
N LYS A 97 14.96 -2.91 8.48
CA LYS A 97 14.97 -3.41 7.08
C LYS A 97 13.56 -3.62 6.54
N LEU A 98 12.67 -4.21 7.34
CA LEU A 98 11.26 -4.40 6.98
C LEU A 98 10.55 -3.05 6.82
N GLY A 99 10.70 -2.15 7.79
CA GLY A 99 10.12 -0.81 7.70
C GLY A 99 10.62 -0.03 6.49
N LYS A 100 11.92 -0.12 6.18
CA LYS A 100 12.52 0.50 4.99
C LYS A 100 11.92 -0.07 3.71
N HIS A 101 11.78 -1.38 3.61
CA HIS A 101 11.18 -2.03 2.43
C HIS A 101 9.76 -1.52 2.15
N ILE A 102 8.94 -1.41 3.20
CA ILE A 102 7.57 -0.90 3.11
C ILE A 102 7.57 0.58 2.72
N TYR A 103 8.40 1.39 3.37
CA TYR A 103 8.57 2.81 3.05
C TYR A 103 8.98 3.02 1.58
N ASP A 104 10.01 2.31 1.12
CA ASP A 104 10.50 2.40 -0.26
C ASP A 104 9.41 1.97 -1.27
N ALA A 105 8.57 0.98 -0.91
CA ALA A 105 7.43 0.57 -1.72
C ALA A 105 6.37 1.67 -1.83
N LEU A 106 5.98 2.27 -0.70
CA LEU A 106 5.00 3.34 -0.63
C LEU A 106 5.47 4.60 -1.37
N TYR A 107 6.75 4.99 -1.19
CA TYR A 107 7.36 6.09 -1.91
C TYR A 107 7.32 5.85 -3.43
N PHE A 108 7.70 4.65 -3.89
CA PHE A 108 7.64 4.29 -5.31
C PHE A 108 6.21 4.37 -5.86
N ILE A 109 5.22 3.84 -5.13
CA ILE A 109 3.80 3.90 -5.53
C ILE A 109 3.37 5.37 -5.66
N GLY A 110 3.65 6.17 -4.63
CA GLY A 110 3.36 7.60 -4.63
C GLY A 110 4.02 8.33 -5.80
N GLU A 111 5.26 8.03 -6.12
CA GLU A 111 6.02 8.63 -7.22
C GLU A 111 5.34 8.36 -8.56
N LYS A 112 5.04 7.10 -8.83
CA LYS A 112 4.36 6.69 -10.06
C LYS A 112 2.97 7.30 -10.18
N ILE A 113 2.23 7.39 -9.07
CA ILE A 113 0.90 8.00 -9.07
C ILE A 113 1.01 9.52 -9.23
N TYR A 114 1.62 10.23 -8.29
CA TYR A 114 1.51 11.69 -8.18
C TYR A 114 2.37 12.45 -9.20
N ARG A 115 3.57 11.95 -9.53
CA ARG A 115 4.43 12.60 -10.55
C ARG A 115 4.01 12.25 -11.96
N HIS A 116 3.58 11.00 -12.20
CA HIS A 116 3.42 10.48 -13.56
C HIS A 116 1.99 10.08 -13.94
N GLY A 117 1.21 9.49 -13.04
CA GLY A 117 -0.13 8.93 -13.33
C GLY A 117 -1.31 9.83 -12.97
N PHE A 118 -1.08 10.91 -12.21
CA PHE A 118 -2.15 11.63 -11.52
C PHE A 118 -3.12 12.33 -12.47
N GLU A 119 -2.64 12.93 -13.55
CA GLU A 119 -3.51 13.63 -14.49
C GLU A 119 -4.49 12.66 -15.17
N CYS A 120 -4.01 11.45 -15.51
CA CYS A 120 -4.85 10.36 -16.00
C CYS A 120 -5.94 9.97 -14.98
N ILE A 121 -5.54 9.72 -13.72
CA ILE A 121 -6.48 9.41 -12.63
C ILE A 121 -7.53 10.51 -12.50
N ARG A 122 -7.10 11.77 -12.41
CA ARG A 122 -7.98 12.93 -12.22
C ARG A 122 -8.97 13.07 -13.37
N LYS A 123 -8.51 12.91 -14.62
CA LYS A 123 -9.33 13.03 -15.83
C LYS A 123 -10.33 11.89 -15.96
N GLU A 124 -9.91 10.66 -15.69
CA GLU A 124 -10.71 9.45 -15.92
C GLU A 124 -11.39 8.94 -14.65
N TYR A 125 -11.31 9.67 -13.54
CA TYR A 125 -11.78 9.30 -12.20
C TYR A 125 -13.16 8.63 -12.18
N GLN A 126 -14.15 9.23 -12.86
CA GLN A 126 -15.52 8.72 -12.88
C GLN A 126 -15.65 7.37 -13.59
N LYS A 127 -14.73 7.06 -14.52
CA LYS A 127 -14.72 5.80 -15.27
C LYS A 127 -13.96 4.70 -14.55
N LEU A 128 -13.08 5.02 -13.59
CA LEU A 128 -12.27 4.03 -12.89
C LEU A 128 -13.14 2.96 -12.21
N VAL A 129 -14.22 3.37 -11.55
CA VAL A 129 -15.13 2.45 -10.84
C VAL A 129 -15.83 1.50 -11.81
N VAL A 130 -16.39 2.03 -12.90
CA VAL A 130 -17.13 1.22 -13.89
C VAL A 130 -16.18 0.27 -14.62
N THR A 131 -15.00 0.78 -15.00
CA THR A 131 -13.97 -0.01 -15.68
C THR A 131 -13.41 -1.11 -14.76
N GLY A 132 -13.21 -0.81 -13.48
CA GLY A 132 -12.79 -1.77 -12.46
C GLY A 132 -13.76 -2.95 -12.35
N LYS A 133 -15.06 -2.66 -12.17
CA LYS A 133 -16.11 -3.70 -12.13
C LYS A 133 -16.13 -4.55 -13.40
N HIS A 134 -16.01 -3.91 -14.56
CA HIS A 134 -15.95 -4.62 -15.84
C HIS A 134 -14.74 -5.57 -15.91
N CYS A 135 -13.56 -5.10 -15.53
CA CYS A 135 -12.32 -5.89 -15.55
C CYS A 135 -12.36 -7.07 -14.57
N ILE A 136 -12.88 -6.85 -13.36
CA ILE A 136 -13.09 -7.92 -12.37
C ILE A 136 -14.03 -8.99 -12.95
N ASN A 137 -15.17 -8.58 -13.50
CA ASN A 137 -16.13 -9.51 -14.08
C ASN A 137 -15.52 -10.33 -15.22
N MET A 138 -14.70 -9.72 -16.08
CA MET A 138 -14.02 -10.46 -17.15
C MET A 138 -13.07 -11.54 -16.60
N ILE A 139 -12.33 -11.25 -15.54
CA ILE A 139 -11.39 -12.19 -14.91
C ILE A 139 -12.12 -13.30 -14.15
N VAL A 140 -13.25 -12.99 -13.52
CA VAL A 140 -14.08 -14.00 -12.86
C VAL A 140 -14.75 -14.93 -13.89
N VAL A 141 -15.31 -14.37 -14.97
CA VAL A 141 -15.99 -15.14 -16.02
C VAL A 141 -15.01 -15.97 -16.85
N SER A 142 -13.78 -15.53 -17.04
CA SER A 142 -12.76 -16.30 -17.78
C SER A 142 -12.28 -17.55 -17.05
N GLY A 143 -12.65 -17.73 -15.77
CA GLY A 143 -12.22 -18.87 -14.96
C GLY A 143 -10.75 -18.81 -14.53
N GLU A 144 -10.10 -17.64 -14.66
CA GLU A 144 -8.74 -17.42 -14.17
C GLU A 144 -8.68 -17.51 -12.64
N VAL A 145 -9.75 -17.10 -11.96
CA VAL A 145 -9.94 -17.27 -10.52
C VAL A 145 -10.90 -18.43 -10.30
N LYS A 146 -10.37 -19.60 -9.92
CA LYS A 146 -11.15 -20.84 -9.76
C LYS A 146 -11.88 -20.95 -8.43
N ASP A 147 -11.36 -20.27 -7.41
CA ASP A 147 -11.91 -20.21 -6.06
C ASP A 147 -12.11 -18.73 -5.71
N ARG A 148 -13.25 -18.39 -5.08
CA ARG A 148 -13.57 -17.02 -4.64
C ARG A 148 -12.78 -16.59 -3.40
N SER A 149 -11.82 -17.38 -2.92
CA SER A 149 -10.93 -16.98 -1.85
C SER A 149 -10.05 -15.79 -2.24
N PHE A 150 -9.79 -14.92 -1.26
CA PHE A 150 -8.94 -13.74 -1.43
C PHE A 150 -7.55 -14.10 -1.96
N ASN A 151 -6.95 -15.19 -1.46
CA ASN A 151 -5.62 -15.66 -1.87
C ASN A 151 -5.57 -16.10 -3.34
N ALA A 152 -6.66 -16.64 -3.88
CA ALA A 152 -6.77 -16.96 -5.31
C ALA A 152 -6.97 -15.69 -6.17
N PHE A 153 -7.61 -14.66 -5.61
CA PHE A 153 -7.88 -13.40 -6.31
C PHE A 153 -6.69 -12.44 -6.33
N LEU A 154 -5.86 -12.47 -5.30
CA LEU A 154 -4.74 -11.53 -5.11
C LEU A 154 -3.76 -11.52 -6.30
N PRO A 155 -3.30 -12.66 -6.86
CA PRO A 155 -2.47 -12.64 -8.08
C PRO A 155 -3.18 -12.06 -9.30
N ALA A 156 -4.51 -12.19 -9.36
CA ALA A 156 -5.32 -11.68 -10.46
C ALA A 156 -5.52 -10.16 -10.40
N LEU A 157 -5.30 -9.51 -9.25
CA LEU A 157 -5.40 -8.05 -9.12
C LEU A 157 -4.46 -7.28 -10.03
N LYS A 158 -3.27 -7.82 -10.32
CA LYS A 158 -2.34 -7.23 -11.30
C LYS A 158 -2.99 -7.14 -12.68
N LYS A 159 -3.63 -8.23 -13.12
CA LYS A 159 -4.36 -8.29 -14.38
C LYS A 159 -5.61 -7.39 -14.39
N VAL A 160 -6.30 -7.28 -13.25
CA VAL A 160 -7.40 -6.31 -13.09
C VAL A 160 -6.87 -4.89 -13.35
N GLY A 161 -5.76 -4.52 -12.71
CA GLY A 161 -5.15 -3.20 -12.89
C GLY A 161 -4.68 -2.95 -14.33
N GLU A 162 -4.03 -3.91 -14.97
CA GLU A 162 -3.68 -3.82 -16.40
C GLU A 162 -4.91 -3.61 -17.29
N CYS A 163 -5.97 -4.38 -17.04
CA CYS A 163 -7.23 -4.24 -17.76
C CYS A 163 -7.82 -2.84 -17.56
N VAL A 164 -7.83 -2.32 -16.33
CA VAL A 164 -8.35 -0.97 -16.05
C VAL A 164 -7.52 0.06 -16.79
N VAL A 165 -6.20 0.06 -16.60
CA VAL A 165 -5.29 1.06 -17.14
C VAL A 165 -5.28 1.05 -18.67
N SER A 166 -5.32 -0.12 -19.30
CA SER A 166 -5.39 -0.25 -20.77
C SER A 166 -6.60 0.47 -21.36
N ARG A 167 -7.74 0.49 -20.63
CA ARG A 167 -9.01 1.08 -21.04
C ARG A 167 -9.14 2.58 -20.75
N LEU A 168 -8.18 3.18 -20.05
CA LEU A 168 -8.17 4.63 -19.80
C LEU A 168 -7.73 5.41 -21.05
N ASN A 169 -8.27 6.61 -21.24
CA ASN A 169 -7.85 7.49 -22.34
C ASN A 169 -6.69 8.42 -21.91
N CYS A 170 -5.53 7.81 -21.70
CA CYS A 170 -4.30 8.43 -21.19
C CYS A 170 -3.10 8.10 -22.08
N SER A 171 -2.03 8.88 -21.93
CA SER A 171 -0.77 8.66 -22.64
C SER A 171 -0.11 7.33 -22.24
N PHE A 172 0.79 6.83 -23.08
CA PHE A 172 1.57 5.63 -22.78
C PHE A 172 2.38 5.77 -21.47
N ILE A 173 2.95 6.95 -21.22
CA ILE A 173 3.75 7.23 -20.02
C ILE A 173 2.88 7.12 -18.76
N GLU A 174 1.72 7.78 -18.75
CA GLU A 174 0.77 7.71 -17.63
C GLU A 174 0.31 6.27 -17.38
N LYS A 175 -0.05 5.54 -18.46
CA LYS A 175 -0.47 4.13 -18.34
C LYS A 175 0.63 3.25 -17.77
N SER A 176 1.86 3.38 -18.27
CA SER A 176 3.00 2.61 -17.78
C SER A 176 3.26 2.87 -16.29
N ALA A 177 3.19 4.13 -15.86
CA ALA A 177 3.33 4.49 -14.45
C ALA A 177 2.22 3.89 -13.58
N LEU A 178 0.95 3.94 -14.03
CA LEU A 178 -0.18 3.37 -13.28
C LEU A 178 -0.13 1.84 -13.19
N VAL A 179 0.35 1.15 -14.23
CA VAL A 179 0.59 -0.31 -14.16
C VAL A 179 1.69 -0.61 -13.15
N ALA A 180 2.81 0.10 -13.18
CA ALA A 180 3.90 -0.09 -12.22
C ALA A 180 3.43 0.15 -10.77
N ALA A 181 2.66 1.21 -10.54
CA ALA A 181 2.07 1.50 -9.22
C ALA A 181 1.12 0.38 -8.77
N THR A 182 0.27 -0.12 -9.67
CA THR A 182 -0.64 -1.23 -9.39
C THR A 182 0.13 -2.48 -8.98
N TYR A 183 1.14 -2.87 -9.76
CA TYR A 183 1.96 -4.05 -9.48
C TYR A 183 2.63 -3.95 -8.11
N ARG A 184 3.29 -2.82 -7.83
CA ARG A 184 3.96 -2.61 -6.55
C ARG A 184 2.97 -2.59 -5.39
N THR A 185 1.77 -2.06 -5.59
CA THR A 185 0.70 -2.11 -4.59
C THR A 185 0.27 -3.54 -4.31
N VAL A 186 -0.01 -4.34 -5.35
CA VAL A 186 -0.40 -5.74 -5.16
C VAL A 186 0.70 -6.54 -4.45
N ASP A 187 1.97 -6.31 -4.79
CA ASP A 187 3.11 -6.95 -4.11
C ASP A 187 3.19 -6.56 -2.63
N LEU A 188 2.94 -5.28 -2.31
CA LEU A 188 2.93 -4.80 -0.92
C LEU A 188 1.79 -5.46 -0.12
N VAL A 189 0.60 -5.56 -0.73
CA VAL A 189 -0.57 -6.22 -0.13
C VAL A 189 -0.34 -7.72 0.06
N ASP A 190 0.24 -8.40 -0.94
CA ASP A 190 0.65 -9.80 -0.80
C ASP A 190 1.61 -9.96 0.36
N GLY A 191 2.59 -9.07 0.50
CA GLY A 191 3.49 -9.08 1.65
C GLY A 191 2.81 -8.77 2.99
N PHE A 192 1.70 -8.02 3.04
CA PHE A 192 0.98 -7.78 4.30
C PHE A 192 0.16 -8.99 4.73
N ILE A 193 -0.38 -9.74 3.76
CA ILE A 193 -1.18 -10.96 4.00
C ILE A 193 -0.29 -12.18 4.20
N HIS A 194 0.87 -12.17 3.54
CA HIS A 194 1.91 -13.20 3.60
C HIS A 194 3.24 -12.56 4.02
N PRO A 195 3.39 -12.11 5.28
CA PRO A 195 4.60 -11.44 5.74
C PRO A 195 5.86 -12.28 5.58
N GLU A 196 5.75 -13.60 5.59
CA GLU A 196 6.84 -14.52 5.32
C GLU A 196 7.48 -14.29 3.94
N LYS A 197 6.69 -13.96 2.91
CA LYS A 197 7.22 -13.64 1.57
C LYS A 197 7.97 -12.31 1.58
N MET A 198 7.49 -11.34 2.36
CA MET A 198 8.15 -10.04 2.47
C MET A 198 9.51 -10.19 3.16
N LEU A 199 9.59 -10.98 4.23
CA LEU A 199 10.83 -11.30 4.93
C LEU A 199 11.84 -12.03 4.03
N ASP A 200 11.37 -13.03 3.28
CA ASP A 200 12.22 -13.76 2.32
C ASP A 200 12.79 -12.81 1.24
N ASN A 201 11.97 -11.86 0.74
CA ASN A 201 12.40 -10.88 -0.28
C ASN A 201 13.45 -9.89 0.22
N ILE A 202 13.51 -9.60 1.53
CA ILE A 202 14.50 -8.72 2.14
C ILE A 202 15.70 -9.49 2.72
N GLY A 203 15.78 -10.80 2.49
CA GLY A 203 16.90 -11.64 2.94
C GLY A 203 16.99 -11.78 4.45
N VAL A 204 15.86 -11.71 5.15
CA VAL A 204 15.76 -11.84 6.60
C VAL A 204 15.33 -13.26 6.94
N ALA A 205 15.97 -13.89 7.92
CA ALA A 205 15.51 -15.20 8.36
C ALA A 205 14.24 -15.04 9.22
N ARG A 206 13.27 -15.94 9.03
CA ARG A 206 11.95 -15.85 9.68
C ARG A 206 11.97 -15.92 11.21
N PHE A 207 13.09 -16.35 11.81
CA PHE A 207 13.31 -16.37 13.26
C PHE A 207 13.95 -15.09 13.80
N ASP A 208 14.38 -14.16 12.93
CA ASP A 208 15.03 -12.90 13.31
C ASP A 208 14.03 -11.80 13.75
N ILE A 209 12.73 -12.07 13.61
CA ILE A 209 11.65 -11.17 14.00
C ILE A 209 10.40 -11.97 14.37
N SER A 210 9.74 -11.57 15.46
CA SER A 210 8.46 -12.19 15.82
C SER A 210 7.32 -11.71 14.91
N MET A 211 6.30 -12.55 14.72
CA MET A 211 5.12 -12.14 13.94
C MET A 211 4.35 -10.97 14.58
N GLU A 212 4.50 -10.76 15.89
CA GLU A 212 3.93 -9.61 16.59
C GLU A 212 4.63 -8.31 16.20
N GLU A 213 5.97 -8.32 16.13
CA GLU A 213 6.75 -7.18 15.67
C GLU A 213 6.48 -6.86 14.20
N VAL A 214 6.41 -7.90 13.36
CA VAL A 214 5.95 -7.76 11.97
C VAL A 214 4.59 -7.07 11.95
N SER A 215 3.61 -7.57 12.70
CA SER A 215 2.27 -6.96 12.76
C SER A 215 2.32 -5.51 13.24
N SER A 216 3.14 -5.18 14.24
CA SER A 216 3.28 -3.81 14.75
C SER A 216 3.84 -2.86 13.69
N ILE A 217 4.86 -3.31 12.95
CA ILE A 217 5.45 -2.57 11.82
C ILE A 217 4.39 -2.35 10.74
N LEU A 218 3.68 -3.40 10.34
CA LEU A 218 2.61 -3.31 9.35
C LEU A 218 1.52 -2.33 9.78
N SER A 219 1.02 -2.45 11.02
CA SER A 219 -0.01 -1.58 11.59
C SER A 219 0.41 -0.11 11.60
N PHE A 220 1.68 0.16 11.92
CA PHE A 220 2.23 1.51 11.86
C PHE A 220 2.11 2.09 10.45
N PHE A 221 2.56 1.38 9.42
CA PHE A 221 2.47 1.89 8.04
C PHE A 221 1.04 2.00 7.52
N THR A 222 0.14 1.11 7.94
CA THR A 222 -1.29 1.23 7.61
C THR A 222 -1.97 2.39 8.33
N SER A 223 -1.39 2.95 9.41
CA SER A 223 -1.98 4.08 10.13
C SER A 223 -1.73 5.45 9.48
N PHE A 224 -0.83 5.53 8.49
CA PHE A 224 -0.58 6.76 7.73
C PHE A 224 -1.56 6.98 6.56
N PHE A 225 -2.34 5.97 6.20
CA PHE A 225 -3.15 5.92 4.98
C PHE A 225 -4.54 5.36 5.24
#